data_AF-A0A7X4FUC2-F1
#
_entry.id   AF-A0A7X4FUC2-F1
#
_cell.length_a   1.000
_cell.length_b   1.000
_cell.length_c   1.000
_cell.angle_alpha   90.00
_cell.angle_beta   90.00
_cell.angle_gamma   90.00
#
_symmetry.space_group_name_H-M   'P 1'
#
loop_
_entity.id
_entity.type
_entity.pdbx_description
1 polymer ?
#
loop_
_entity_poly.entity_id
_entity_poly.type
_entity_poly.pdbx_seq_one_letter_code
_entity_poly.pdbx_strand_id
1 'polypeptide(L)'
;SATTGEFSTVDWATVSPTAFGAWAYVAAFGSVAYGCYLWLLKASTPAKAATYAYVNPVIALFLGYLLADETLTLWSMGCSAVVVAGVLLVVSR
;
A
#
# COMPACT_ATOMS: atom_id res chain seq x y z
N SER A 1 -5.16 -21.45 -16.64
CA SER A 1 -5.31 -20.38 -17.67
C SER A 1 -6.79 -20.25 -17.95
N ALA A 2 -7.33 -19.03 -17.98
CA ALA A 2 -8.77 -18.71 -18.06
C ALA A 2 -9.62 -19.58 -19.01
N THR A 3 -9.01 -20.12 -20.07
CA THR A 3 -9.64 -20.99 -21.08
C THR A 3 -9.77 -22.47 -20.68
N THR A 4 -9.17 -22.91 -19.57
CA THR A 4 -9.14 -24.31 -19.09
C THR A 4 -10.25 -24.64 -18.08
N GLY A 5 -11.17 -23.70 -17.79
CA GLY A 5 -12.29 -23.93 -16.87
C GLY A 5 -12.02 -23.58 -15.40
N GLU A 6 -10.91 -22.92 -15.07
CA GLU A 6 -10.56 -22.51 -13.70
C GLU A 6 -11.64 -21.66 -13.01
N PHE A 7 -12.42 -20.91 -13.78
CA PHE A 7 -13.56 -20.15 -13.29
C PHE A 7 -14.75 -21.01 -12.82
N SER A 8 -14.87 -22.26 -13.26
CA SER A 8 -15.93 -23.17 -12.78
C SER A 8 -15.62 -23.75 -11.41
N THR A 9 -14.34 -23.73 -11.00
CA THR A 9 -13.89 -24.08 -9.64
C THR A 9 -13.94 -22.91 -8.66
N VAL A 10 -14.22 -21.68 -9.12
CA VAL A 10 -14.40 -20.53 -8.22
C VAL A 10 -15.80 -20.60 -7.62
N ASP A 11 -15.88 -21.04 -6.38
CA ASP A 11 -17.12 -20.99 -5.61
C ASP A 11 -17.32 -19.60 -5.02
N TRP A 12 -18.09 -18.78 -5.73
CA TRP A 12 -18.44 -17.42 -5.32
C TRP A 12 -19.18 -17.36 -3.98
N ALA A 13 -19.86 -18.44 -3.56
CA ALA A 13 -20.54 -18.49 -2.27
C ALA A 13 -19.57 -18.59 -1.09
N THR A 14 -18.33 -19.03 -1.32
CA THR A 14 -17.28 -19.15 -0.29
C THR A 14 -16.44 -17.88 -0.14
N VAL A 15 -16.60 -16.90 -1.03
CA VAL A 15 -15.83 -15.66 -0.98
C VAL A 15 -16.34 -14.82 0.20
N SER A 16 -15.45 -14.58 1.18
CA SER A 16 -15.76 -13.70 2.31
C SER A 16 -16.09 -12.28 1.81
N PRO A 17 -17.18 -11.65 2.29
CA PRO A 17 -17.49 -10.25 2.00
C PRO A 17 -16.33 -9.30 2.35
N THR A 18 -15.57 -9.61 3.39
CA THR A 18 -14.40 -8.81 3.79
C THR A 18 -13.26 -8.92 2.79
N ALA A 19 -13.00 -10.12 2.26
CA ALA A 19 -11.95 -10.35 1.28
C ALA A 19 -12.31 -9.67 -0.06
N PHE A 20 -13.57 -9.80 -0.48
CA PHE A 20 -14.05 -9.10 -1.67
C PHE A 20 -13.99 -7.57 -1.50
N GLY A 21 -14.38 -7.05 -0.34
CA GLY A 21 -14.27 -5.63 -0.02
C GLY A 21 -12.83 -5.12 -0.04
N ALA A 22 -11.87 -5.86 0.52
CA ALA A 22 -10.45 -5.52 0.49
C ALA A 22 -9.91 -5.52 -0.95
N TRP A 23 -10.28 -6.51 -1.75
CA TRP A 23 -9.92 -6.56 -3.18
C TRP A 23 -10.49 -5.37 -3.95
N ALA A 24 -11.78 -5.08 -3.78
CA ALA A 24 -12.45 -3.96 -4.44
C ALA A 24 -11.83 -2.61 -4.05
N TYR A 25 -11.48 -2.44 -2.77
CA TYR A 25 -10.78 -1.27 -2.27
C TYR A 25 -9.44 -1.07 -2.99
N VAL A 26 -8.58 -2.09 -3.03
CA VAL A 26 -7.27 -2.00 -3.70
C VAL A 26 -7.45 -1.79 -5.20
N ALA A 27 -8.41 -2.46 -5.84
CA ALA A 27 -8.69 -2.31 -7.26
C ALA A 27 -9.08 -0.87 -7.61
N ALA A 28 -9.99 -0.25 -6.84
CA ALA A 28 -10.44 1.11 -7.10
C ALA A 28 -9.37 2.16 -6.74
N PHE A 29 -8.94 2.19 -5.48
CA PHE A 29 -8.01 3.22 -4.99
C PHE A 29 -6.59 3.04 -5.53
N GLY A 30 -6.14 1.80 -5.71
CA GLY A 30 -4.85 1.50 -6.33
C GLY A 30 -4.79 1.95 -7.79
N SER A 31 -5.88 1.80 -8.54
CA SER A 31 -5.96 2.29 -9.93
C SER A 31 -5.86 3.82 -10.00
N VAL A 32 -6.58 4.53 -9.12
CA VAL A 32 -6.51 6.00 -9.03
C VAL A 32 -5.11 6.45 -8.65
N ALA A 33 -4.50 5.82 -7.63
CA ALA A 33 -3.14 6.13 -7.20
C ALA A 33 -2.10 5.91 -8.32
N TYR A 34 -2.25 4.83 -9.09
CA TYR A 34 -1.39 4.56 -10.24
C TYR A 34 -1.58 5.61 -11.34
N GLY A 35 -2.81 6.03 -11.61
CA GLY A 35 -3.10 7.15 -12.50
C GLY A 35 -2.40 8.45 -12.07
N CYS A 36 -2.46 8.78 -10.79
CA CYS A 36 -1.75 9.92 -10.20
C CYS A 36 -0.22 9.80 -10.36
N TYR A 37 0.34 8.60 -10.16
CA TYR A 37 1.77 8.34 -10.37
C TYR A 37 2.18 8.56 -11.84
N LEU A 38 1.40 8.06 -12.80
CA LEU A 38 1.65 8.29 -14.22
C LEU A 38 1.55 9.78 -14.59
N TRP A 39 0.60 10.51 -13.99
CA TRP A 39 0.52 11.96 -14.14
C TRP A 39 1.75 12.65 -13.55
N LEU A 40 2.20 12.24 -12.37
CA LEU A 40 3.37 12.81 -11.70
C LEU A 40 4.67 12.60 -12.49
N LEU A 41 4.82 11.45 -13.15
CA LEU A 41 5.94 11.18 -14.07
C LEU A 41 5.95 12.11 -15.29
N LYS A 42 4.79 12.61 -15.72
CA LYS A 42 4.68 13.58 -16.82
C LYS A 42 4.85 15.02 -16.34
N ALA A 43 4.35 15.33 -15.14
CA ALA A 43 4.34 16.67 -14.58
C ALA A 43 5.66 17.05 -13.87
N SER A 44 6.46 16.07 -13.48
CA SER A 44 7.68 16.25 -12.68
C SER A 44 8.79 15.31 -13.14
N THR A 45 9.98 15.43 -12.54
CA THR A 45 11.08 14.52 -12.81
C THR A 45 10.81 13.14 -12.21
N PRO A 46 11.29 12.04 -12.83
CA PRO A 46 11.15 10.70 -12.27
C PRO A 46 11.72 10.57 -10.85
N ALA A 47 12.81 11.29 -10.55
CA ALA A 47 13.40 11.34 -9.22
C ALA A 47 12.41 11.90 -8.18
N LYS A 48 11.71 13.00 -8.48
CA LYS A 48 10.67 13.57 -7.61
C LYS A 48 9.43 12.70 -7.55
N ALA A 49 9.08 12.04 -8.65
CA ALA A 49 7.95 11.12 -8.66
C ALA A 49 8.20 9.93 -7.72
N ALA A 50 9.42 9.39 -7.73
CA ALA A 50 9.82 8.26 -6.89
C ALA A 50 9.85 8.58 -5.38
N THR A 51 9.96 9.86 -4.99
CA THR A 51 9.98 10.22 -3.56
C THR A 51 8.69 9.90 -2.82
N TYR A 52 7.57 9.70 -3.54
CA TYR A 52 6.30 9.27 -2.93
C TYR A 52 6.43 7.95 -2.15
N ALA A 53 7.27 7.02 -2.64
CA ALA A 53 7.46 5.72 -2.02
C ALA A 53 8.04 5.82 -0.61
N TYR A 54 8.76 6.92 -0.33
CA TYR A 54 9.32 7.21 0.98
C TYR A 54 8.26 7.68 1.98
N VAL A 55 7.14 8.23 1.53
CA VAL A 55 6.08 8.68 2.45
C VAL A 55 5.17 7.51 2.88
N ASN A 56 5.08 6.46 2.06
CA ASN A 56 4.19 5.31 2.30
C ASN A 56 4.39 4.62 3.66
N PRO A 57 5.63 4.31 4.14
CA PRO A 57 5.83 3.66 5.43
C PRO A 57 5.34 4.50 6.61
N VAL A 58 5.51 5.83 6.53
CA VAL A 58 5.04 6.75 7.58
C VAL A 58 3.52 6.76 7.64
N ILE A 59 2.86 6.81 6.47
CA ILE A 59 1.38 6.73 6.39
C ILE A 59 0.88 5.38 6.90
N ALA A 60 1.54 4.28 6.53
CA ALA A 60 1.16 2.94 6.96
C ALA A 60 1.19 2.79 8.48
N LEU A 61 2.24 3.29 9.15
CA LEU A 61 2.35 3.27 10.61
C LEU A 61 1.25 4.11 11.28
N PHE A 62 0.97 5.29 10.74
CA PHE A 62 -0.06 6.18 11.28
C PHE A 62 -1.45 5.56 11.16
N LEU A 63 -1.76 4.95 10.01
CA LEU A 63 -3.03 4.27 9.78
C LEU A 63 -3.15 2.98 10.59
N GLY A 64 -2.08 2.21 10.77
CA GLY A 64 -2.07 1.01 11.62
C GLY A 64 -2.39 1.34 13.08
N TYR A 65 -1.77 2.39 13.61
CA TYR A 65 -2.09 2.89 14.95
C TYR A 65 -3.54 3.40 15.06
N LEU A 66 -4.01 4.19 14.10
CA LEU A 66 -5.32 4.86 14.18
C LEU A 66 -6.51 3.95 13.87
N LEU A 67 -6.38 3.06 12.88
CA LEU A 67 -7.49 2.26 12.34
C LEU A 67 -7.45 0.79 12.76
N ALA A 68 -6.26 0.24 13.02
CA ALA A 68 -6.08 -1.16 13.39
C ALA A 68 -5.83 -1.36 14.90
N ASP A 69 -5.85 -0.28 15.69
CA ASP A 69 -5.63 -0.27 17.14
C ASP A 69 -4.31 -0.96 17.53
N GLU A 70 -3.30 -0.86 16.66
CA GLU A 70 -2.01 -1.49 16.90
C GLU A 70 -1.34 -0.85 18.12
N THR A 71 -1.10 -1.66 19.15
CA THR A 71 -0.40 -1.21 20.36
C THR A 71 1.08 -0.97 20.05
N LEU A 72 1.46 0.30 20.03
CA LEU A 72 2.84 0.74 19.86
C LEU A 72 3.64 0.46 21.14
N THR A 73 4.15 -0.77 21.25
CA THR A 73 5.15 -1.14 22.27
C THR A 73 6.48 -0.44 22.00
N LEU A 74 7.34 -0.28 23.03
CA LEU A 74 8.68 0.30 22.85
C LEU A 74 9.50 -0.42 21.75
N TRP A 75 9.31 -1.73 21.61
CA TRP A 75 9.98 -2.52 20.59
C TRP A 75 9.47 -2.20 19.18
N SER A 76 8.14 -2.17 18.97
CA SER A 76 7.57 -1.80 17.67
C SER A 76 7.87 -0.35 17.30
N MET A 77 7.94 0.56 18.28
CA MET A 77 8.41 1.93 18.07
C MET A 77 9.88 1.97 17.63
N GLY A 78 10.76 1.16 18.26
CA GLY A 78 12.17 1.05 17.86
C GLY A 78 12.35 0.53 16.44
N CYS A 79 11.64 -0.54 16.06
CA CYS A 79 11.65 -1.08 14.69
C CYS A 79 11.10 -0.05 13.68
N SER A 80 10.00 0.64 14.03
CA SER A 80 9.41 1.68 13.19
C SER A 80 10.37 2.85 12.99
N ALA A 81 11.07 3.29 14.04
CA ALA A 81 12.06 4.34 13.97
C ALA A 81 13.22 3.99 13.02
N VAL A 82 13.70 2.73 13.04
CA VAL A 82 14.73 2.24 12.11
C VAL A 82 14.24 2.28 10.66
N VAL A 83 13.02 1.83 10.39
CA VAL A 83 12.42 1.87 9.04
C VAL A 83 12.28 3.31 8.55
N VAL A 84 11.72 4.20 9.37
CA VAL A 84 11.56 5.62 9.04
C VAL A 84 12.91 6.31 8.84
N ALA A 85 13.92 6.01 9.68
CA ALA A 85 15.27 6.55 9.51
C ALA A 85 15.92 6.08 8.21
N GLY A 86 15.76 4.80 7.85
CA GLY A 86 16.25 4.26 6.57
C GLY A 86 15.63 4.99 5.37
N VAL A 87 14.33 5.23 5.43
CA VAL A 87 13.59 6.01 4.43
C VAL A 87 14.11 7.45 4.34
N LEU A 88 14.27 8.15 5.48
CA LEU A 88 14.76 9.53 5.51
C LEU A 88 16.18 9.67 4.97
N LEU A 89 17.06 8.70 5.22
CA LEU A 89 18.42 8.69 4.67
C LEU A 89 18.42 8.62 3.15
N VAL A 90 17.53 7.83 2.55
CA VAL A 90 17.40 7.75 1.09
C VAL A 90 16.83 9.05 0.53
N VAL A 91 15.87 9.69 1.21
CA VAL A 91 15.31 11.00 0.81
C VAL A 91 16.35 12.12 0.83
N SER A 92 17.25 12.11 1.81
CA SER A 92 18.23 13.19 2.05
C SER A 92 19.45 13.19 1.11
N ARG A 93 19.52 12.25 0.16
CA ARG A 93 20.58 12.13 -0.85
C ARG A 93 20.07 12.48 -2.24
#